data_AF-A0A968KMN9-F1
#
_entry.id   AF-A0A968KMN9-F1
#
_cell.length_a   1.000
_cell.length_b   1.000
_cell.length_c   1.000
_cell.angle_alpha   90.00
_cell.angle_beta   90.00
_cell.angle_gamma   90.00
#
_symmetry.space_group_name_H-M   'P 1'
#
loop_
_entity.id
_entity.type
_entity.pdbx_description
1 polymer ?
#
loop_
_entity_poly.entity_id
_entity_poly.type
_entity_poly.pdbx_seq_one_letter_code
_entity_poly.pdbx_strand_id
1 'polypeptide(L)'
;RFWEFQDILYRDYNDATSLDSGELVRSAREAGVPNLKKFDRCWKSRRHKDLVMQDIREGTQLGIQGTPTFILGLYDRESGTVSGELLSGAVSEEKFSQVI
;
A
#
# COMPACT_ATOMS: atom_id res chain seq x y z
N ARG A 1 -4.55 11.53 -6.53
CA ARG A 1 -4.87 11.47 -5.09
C ARG A 1 -4.68 10.03 -4.65
N PHE A 2 -3.43 9.65 -4.42
CA PHE A 2 -3.11 8.28 -4.00
C PHE A 2 -2.94 8.27 -2.49
N TRP A 3 -1.98 9.06 -2.00
CA TRP A 3 -1.70 9.24 -0.58
C TRP A 3 -2.93 9.67 0.21
N GLU A 4 -3.66 10.68 -0.26
CA GLU A 4 -4.85 11.18 0.46
C GLU A 4 -5.94 10.11 0.59
N PHE A 5 -6.10 9.26 -0.44
CA PHE A 5 -7.06 8.15 -0.40
C PHE A 5 -6.58 7.04 0.53
N GLN A 6 -5.30 6.68 0.44
CA GLN A 6 -4.67 5.70 1.32
C GLN A 6 -4.76 6.12 2.79
N ASP A 7 -4.50 7.39 3.11
CA ASP A 7 -4.56 7.91 4.48
C ASP A 7 -5.97 7.82 5.06
N ILE A 8 -6.99 8.15 4.26
CA ILE A 8 -8.40 7.98 4.66
C ILE A 8 -8.71 6.51 4.93
N LEU A 9 -8.23 5.59 4.09
CA LEU A 9 -8.44 4.16 4.33
C LEU A 9 -7.75 3.69 5.62
N TYR A 10 -6.49 4.05 5.88
CA TYR A 10 -5.82 3.66 7.12
C TYR A 10 -6.45 4.28 8.37
N ARG A 11 -6.98 5.50 8.25
CA ARG A 11 -7.65 6.19 9.36
C ARG A 11 -9.03 5.60 9.69
N ASP A 12 -9.80 5.25 8.66
CA ASP A 12 -11.22 4.86 8.80
C ASP A 12 -11.42 3.33 8.83
N TYR A 13 -10.46 2.54 8.36
CA TYR A 13 -10.57 1.09 8.31
C TYR A 13 -10.35 0.44 9.68
N ASN A 14 -11.25 -0.46 10.05
CA ASN A 14 -11.08 -1.45 11.09
C ASN A 14 -11.74 -2.77 10.64
N ASP A 15 -11.63 -3.82 11.45
CA ASP A 15 -12.16 -5.16 11.12
C ASP A 15 -13.68 -5.21 10.88
N ALA A 16 -14.43 -4.19 11.30
CA ALA A 16 -15.86 -4.07 11.06
C ALA A 16 -16.22 -3.21 9.83
N THR A 17 -15.24 -2.57 9.18
CA THR A 17 -15.47 -1.69 8.02
C THR A 17 -15.68 -2.49 6.73
N SER A 18 -16.86 -2.38 6.14
CA SER A 18 -17.12 -2.88 4.77
C SER A 18 -16.35 -2.05 3.75
N LEU A 19 -15.47 -2.70 2.97
CA LEU A 19 -14.81 -2.09 1.81
C LEU A 19 -15.61 -2.31 0.52
N ASP A 20 -16.91 -2.01 0.57
CA ASP A 20 -17.76 -2.05 -0.62
C ASP A 20 -17.56 -0.83 -1.52
N SER A 21 -18.17 -0.88 -2.70
CA SER A 21 -18.06 0.17 -3.72
C SER A 21 -18.56 1.54 -3.23
N GLY A 22 -19.54 1.57 -2.32
CA GLY A 22 -20.11 2.81 -1.78
C GLY A 22 -19.13 3.50 -0.84
N GLU A 23 -18.59 2.76 0.13
CA GLU A 23 -17.59 3.28 1.07
C GLU A 23 -16.32 3.75 0.34
N LEU A 24 -15.83 2.97 -0.62
CA LEU A 24 -14.64 3.37 -1.39
C LEU A 24 -14.88 4.64 -2.22
N VAL A 25 -16.08 4.84 -2.77
CA VAL A 25 -16.42 6.08 -3.48
C VAL A 25 -16.55 7.27 -2.51
N ARG A 26 -17.05 7.04 -1.27
CA ARG A 26 -17.08 8.06 -0.21
C ARG A 26 -15.66 8.49 0.17
N SER A 27 -14.77 7.55 0.46
CA SER A 27 -13.36 7.82 0.76
C SER A 27 -12.65 8.50 -0.40
N ALA A 28 -12.92 8.11 -1.66
CA ALA A 28 -12.36 8.75 -2.83
C ALA A 28 -12.82 10.21 -3.00
N ARG A 29 -14.07 10.52 -2.64
CA ARG A 29 -14.60 11.89 -2.64
C ARG A 29 -13.88 12.74 -1.60
N GLU A 30 -13.74 12.24 -0.38
CA GLU A 30 -13.02 12.94 0.70
C GLU A 30 -11.54 13.17 0.35
N ALA A 31 -10.91 12.19 -0.30
CA ALA A 31 -9.55 12.30 -0.83
C ALA A 31 -9.40 13.33 -1.98
N GLY A 32 -10.50 13.92 -2.46
CA GLY A 32 -10.50 14.87 -3.57
C GLY A 32 -10.23 14.24 -4.93
N VAL A 33 -10.59 12.97 -5.15
CA VAL A 33 -10.49 12.32 -6.46
C VAL A 33 -11.43 13.04 -7.45
N PRO A 34 -10.92 13.60 -8.56
CA PRO A 34 -11.71 14.51 -9.40
C PRO A 34 -12.80 13.81 -10.23
N ASN A 35 -12.64 12.51 -10.52
CA ASN A 35 -13.58 11.75 -11.34
C ASN A 35 -14.03 10.48 -10.65
N LEU A 36 -15.05 10.60 -9.81
CA LEU A 36 -15.62 9.47 -9.05
C LEU A 36 -16.27 8.42 -9.96
N LYS A 37 -16.82 8.81 -11.11
CA LYS A 37 -17.35 7.84 -12.09
C LYS A 37 -16.24 6.97 -12.67
N LYS A 38 -15.08 7.55 -12.97
CA LYS A 38 -13.90 6.79 -13.44
C LYS A 38 -13.35 5.90 -12.33
N PHE A 39 -13.30 6.40 -11.09
CA PHE A 39 -12.89 5.62 -9.92
C PHE A 39 -13.77 4.38 -9.73
N ASP A 40 -15.09 4.57 -9.67
CA ASP A 40 -16.06 3.48 -9.48
C ASP A 40 -15.96 2.42 -10.60
N ARG A 41 -15.83 2.84 -11.86
CA ARG A 41 -15.57 1.91 -12.98
C ARG A 41 -14.25 1.17 -12.83
N CYS A 42 -13.19 1.85 -12.38
CA CYS A 42 -11.89 1.22 -12.16
C CYS A 42 -11.99 0.12 -11.09
N TRP A 43 -12.59 0.44 -9.94
CA TRP A 43 -12.83 -0.52 -8.85
C TRP A 43 -13.63 -1.74 -9.32
N LYS A 44 -14.77 -1.51 -9.98
CA LYS A 44 -15.66 -2.58 -10.47
C LYS A 44 -15.02 -3.45 -11.55
N SER A 45 -14.15 -2.88 -12.38
CA SER A 45 -13.48 -3.65 -13.45
C SER A 45 -12.51 -4.70 -12.93
N ARG A 46 -12.01 -4.55 -11.69
CA ARG A 46 -10.99 -5.44 -11.08
C ARG A 46 -9.74 -5.65 -11.94
N ARG A 47 -9.48 -4.79 -12.94
CA ARG A 47 -8.40 -4.95 -13.93
C ARG A 47 -6.98 -5.01 -13.36
N HIS A 48 -6.78 -4.51 -12.14
CA HIS A 48 -5.48 -4.51 -11.46
C HIS A 48 -5.36 -5.61 -10.39
N LYS A 49 -6.38 -6.46 -10.23
CA LYS A 49 -6.38 -7.53 -9.22
C LYS A 49 -5.17 -8.44 -9.39
N ASP A 50 -4.91 -8.92 -10.61
CA ASP A 50 -3.86 -9.91 -10.83
C ASP A 50 -2.45 -9.32 -10.64
N LEU A 51 -2.28 -8.04 -10.97
CA LEU A 51 -1.05 -7.29 -10.69
C LEU A 51 -0.81 -7.18 -9.18
N VAL A 52 -1.81 -6.75 -8.41
CA VAL A 52 -1.71 -6.68 -6.93
C VAL A 52 -1.41 -8.06 -6.33
N MET A 53 -2.06 -9.12 -6.83
CA MET A 53 -1.80 -10.48 -6.36
C MET A 53 -0.40 -10.98 -6.75
N GLN A 54 0.15 -10.51 -7.87
CA GLN A 54 1.54 -10.79 -8.25
C GLN A 54 2.51 -10.10 -7.29
N ASP A 55 2.33 -8.81 -7.02
CA ASP A 55 3.18 -8.05 -6.10
C ASP A 55 3.17 -8.69 -4.69
N ILE A 56 2.01 -9.15 -4.21
CA ILE A 56 1.89 -9.89 -2.94
C ILE A 56 2.73 -11.19 -2.97
N ARG A 57 2.66 -11.96 -4.06
CA ARG A 57 3.44 -13.21 -4.20
C ARG A 57 4.94 -12.95 -4.24
N GLU A 58 5.36 -11.90 -4.95
CA GLU A 58 6.77 -11.49 -5.01
C GLU A 58 7.27 -11.11 -3.61
N GLY A 59 6.49 -10.35 -2.84
CA GLY A 59 6.80 -10.06 -1.43
C GLY A 59 6.95 -11.33 -0.58
N THR A 60 6.04 -12.30 -0.72
CA THR A 60 6.15 -13.59 -0.02
C THR A 60 7.42 -14.37 -0.43
N GLN A 61 7.79 -14.36 -1.72
CA GLN A 61 9.01 -15.00 -2.21
C GLN A 61 10.28 -14.34 -1.67
N LEU A 62 10.23 -13.04 -1.40
CA LEU A 62 11.29 -12.30 -0.71
C LEU A 62 11.35 -12.59 0.81
N GLY A 63 10.46 -13.44 1.33
CA GLY A 63 10.41 -13.81 2.74
C GLY A 63 9.57 -12.88 3.60
N ILE A 64 8.79 -11.96 3.01
CA ILE A 64 7.86 -11.10 3.76
C ILE A 64 6.66 -11.94 4.20
N GLN A 65 6.49 -12.08 5.52
CA GLN A 65 5.45 -12.94 6.12
C GLN A 65 4.27 -12.15 6.70
N GLY A 66 4.39 -10.83 6.83
CA GLY A 66 3.35 -10.01 7.43
C GLY A 66 3.55 -8.52 7.19
N THR A 67 2.55 -7.75 7.62
CA THR A 67 2.53 -6.29 7.49
C THR A 67 2.43 -5.62 8.86
N PRO A 68 3.06 -4.45 9.05
CA PRO A 68 3.94 -3.79 8.09
C PRO A 68 5.32 -4.48 8.01
N THR A 69 5.95 -4.42 6.85
CA THR A 69 7.37 -4.78 6.64
C THR A 69 7.98 -3.71 5.75
N PHE A 70 9.21 -3.31 6.06
CA PHE A 70 9.94 -2.25 5.38
C PHE A 70 11.27 -2.79 4.83
N ILE A 71 11.63 -2.40 3.60
CA ILE A 71 12.95 -2.61 3.02
C ILE A 71 13.68 -1.27 3.08
N LEU A 72 14.76 -1.17 3.84
CA LEU A 72 15.57 0.05 3.94
C LEU A 72 16.98 -0.23 3.46
N GLY A 73 17.47 0.62 2.57
CA GLY A 73 18.81 0.46 2.02
C GLY A 73 19.11 1.39 0.86
N LEU A 74 20.28 1.19 0.27
CA LEU A 74 20.72 1.93 -0.90
C LEU A 74 20.17 1.27 -2.16
N TYR A 75 19.47 2.06 -2.97
CA TYR A 75 18.99 1.63 -4.28
C TYR A 75 20.06 1.90 -5.35
N ASP A 76 20.57 0.83 -5.94
CA ASP A 76 21.43 0.89 -7.10
C ASP A 76 20.57 0.94 -8.38
N ARG A 77 20.70 2.05 -9.12
CA ARG A 77 19.93 2.28 -10.35
C ARG A 77 20.41 1.46 -11.54
N GLU A 78 21.66 1.00 -11.54
CA GLU A 78 22.21 0.20 -12.65
C GLU A 78 21.75 -1.24 -12.53
N SER A 79 21.92 -1.84 -11.35
CA SER A 79 21.49 -3.23 -11.10
C SER A 79 20.01 -3.35 -10.76
N GLY A 80 19.36 -2.26 -10.34
CA GLY A 80 17.98 -2.26 -9.88
C GLY A 80 17.80 -2.94 -8.51
N THR A 81 18.87 -3.05 -7.72
CA THR A 81 18.86 -3.75 -6.43
C THR A 81 18.85 -2.80 -5.25
N VAL A 82 18.28 -3.25 -4.12
CA VAL A 82 18.38 -2.56 -2.83
C VAL A 82 19.30 -3.35 -1.93
N SER A 83 20.39 -2.73 -1.48
CA SER A 83 21.29 -3.30 -0.47
C SER A 83 20.96 -2.69 0.89
N GLY A 84 20.50 -3.51 1.84
CA GLY A 84 20.18 -3.06 3.19
C GLY A 84 19.44 -4.07 4.05
N GLU A 85 18.56 -3.59 4.92
CA GLU A 85 17.88 -4.37 5.96
C GLU A 85 16.35 -4.46 5.74
N LEU A 86 15.79 -5.57 6.20
CA LEU A 86 14.35 -5.77 6.35
C LEU A 86 13.94 -5.49 7.80
N LEU A 87 13.02 -4.54 8.00
CA LEU A 87 12.38 -4.31 9.30
C LEU A 87 10.97 -4.87 9.27
N SER A 88 10.67 -5.83 10.13
CA SER A 88 9.37 -6.49 10.21
C SER A 88 8.57 -6.03 11.43
N GLY A 89 7.29 -5.76 11.23
CA GLY A 89 6.35 -5.32 12.25
C GLY A 89 6.36 -3.80 12.49
N ALA A 90 5.55 -3.38 13.46
CA ALA A 90 5.54 -1.99 13.92
C ALA A 90 6.84 -1.70 14.67
N VAL A 91 7.74 -0.95 14.06
CA VAL A 91 9.03 -0.54 14.63
C VAL A 91 9.04 0.95 14.94
N SER A 92 9.85 1.36 15.92
CA SER A 92 9.94 2.77 16.34
C SER A 92 10.68 3.63 15.30
N GLU A 93 10.43 4.93 15.34
CA GLU A 93 11.20 5.92 14.56
C GLU A 93 12.70 5.81 14.82
N GLU A 94 13.10 5.63 16.08
CA GLU A 94 14.51 5.43 16.46
C GLU A 94 15.12 4.22 15.72
N LYS A 95 14.37 3.12 15.57
CA LYS A 95 14.86 1.94 14.86
C LYS A 95 15.07 2.22 13.38
N PHE A 96 14.24 3.06 12.76
CA PHE A 96 14.46 3.50 11.39
C PHE A 96 15.71 4.38 11.28
N SER A 97 15.87 5.37 12.17
CA SER A 97 17.01 6.30 12.18
C SER A 97 18.37 5.65 12.46
N GLN A 98 18.40 4.40 12.94
CA GLN A 98 19.64 3.63 13.07
C GLN A 98 20.09 2.98 11.76
N VAL A 99 19.18 2.84 10.79
CA VAL A 99 19.42 2.18 9.50
C VAL A 99 19.73 3.18 8.38
N ILE A 100 19.27 4.44 8.52
CA ILE A 100 19.48 5.55 7.57
C ILE A 100 20.18 6.73 8.23
#